data_AF-A0AAE1P724-F1
#
_entry.id   AF-A0AAE1P724-F1
#
_cell.length_a   1.000
_cell.length_b   1.000
_cell.length_c   1.000
_cell.angle_alpha   90.00
_cell.angle_beta   90.00
_cell.angle_gamma   90.00
#
_symmetry.space_group_name_H-M   'P 1'
#
loop_
_entity.id
_entity.type
_entity.pdbx_description
1 polymer ?
#
loop_
_entity_poly.entity_id
_entity_poly.type
_entity_poly.pdbx_seq_one_letter_code
_entity_poly.pdbx_strand_id
1 'polypeptide(L)'
;MKGSQGREEGLQEIADYLSPRLLGILGFLDSKLVSSSTMYKEKRSALWSLSDLLVLMGKRYISSVSRKILASLKTVLKLKDEEFYDIGCHAWTNFLYNLDESTLVGLIEEVVAVMKPLVKKRPEEMAPVLTSVLVETPSVKEFLANMPLLPEDDSLSIINQAILEHQLKVVVESERPPPATLQPAGHESVEVRVNALHRLHYNQLAIHLLTTQSDNVHTTISELFSVILSQCREVEEEEEVQLTVSECVSGECREVEEEERNEVKHFTCVPEVLNEIHLNIESELFIVQLVTELGRAFLAATDANTQTCASYAMQEVTRLYGIRESGSREATPIGSQAWEKLSYHLQEIIYPLLTSKYTLSTGNNLPSLIFGSDKAKTFQQWLTSWECSLVDLLQGERASQLAVLDYLSKCAQKKRQAESQGKKGRAAFIPSTQLHQVMSFLEKIPADILAHISYKSHAYSPALMHIERLISKTIHYKSKNISAFFR
;
A
#
# COMPACT_ATOMS: atom_id res chain seq x y z
N MET A 1 -27.31 10.96 -40.75
CA MET A 1 -27.96 10.78 -39.43
C MET A 1 -28.34 9.33 -39.14
N LYS A 2 -29.06 8.60 -40.01
CA LYS A 2 -29.34 7.16 -39.77
C LYS A 2 -28.09 6.24 -39.75
N GLY A 3 -27.05 6.56 -40.51
CA GLY A 3 -25.82 5.75 -40.57
C GLY A 3 -24.80 5.99 -39.45
N SER A 4 -24.88 7.11 -38.72
CA SER A 4 -24.04 7.38 -37.54
C SER A 4 -24.64 6.72 -36.30
N GLN A 5 -25.96 6.75 -36.18
CA GLN A 5 -26.71 6.17 -35.06
C GLN A 5 -26.59 4.63 -35.01
N GLY A 6 -26.66 3.95 -36.16
CA GLY A 6 -26.42 2.50 -36.24
C GLY A 6 -24.96 2.06 -36.01
N ARG A 7 -23.99 2.97 -36.15
CA ARG A 7 -22.58 2.70 -35.80
C ARG A 7 -22.35 2.86 -34.29
N GLU A 8 -22.94 3.87 -33.67
CA GLU A 8 -22.89 4.06 -32.22
C GLU A 8 -23.58 2.90 -31.48
N GLU A 9 -24.74 2.44 -31.97
CA GLU A 9 -25.43 1.27 -31.41
C GLU A 9 -24.58 -0.01 -31.50
N GLY A 10 -23.94 -0.26 -32.66
CA GLY A 10 -23.06 -1.43 -32.81
C GLY A 10 -21.78 -1.37 -31.97
N LEU A 11 -21.21 -0.18 -31.74
CA LEU A 11 -20.08 -0.01 -30.83
C LEU A 11 -20.46 -0.24 -29.37
N GLN A 12 -21.66 0.19 -28.98
CA GLN A 12 -22.23 -0.06 -27.66
C GLN A 12 -22.43 -1.57 -27.40
N GLU A 13 -22.95 -2.30 -28.38
CA GLU A 13 -23.12 -3.77 -28.29
C GLU A 13 -21.77 -4.50 -28.13
N ILE A 14 -20.74 -4.04 -28.85
CA ILE A 14 -19.38 -4.58 -28.70
C ILE A 14 -18.84 -4.28 -27.30
N ALA A 15 -18.99 -3.06 -26.79
CA ALA A 15 -18.55 -2.68 -25.45
C ALA A 15 -19.25 -3.51 -24.38
N ASP A 16 -20.56 -3.72 -24.50
CA ASP A 16 -21.35 -4.56 -23.59
C ASP A 16 -20.90 -6.03 -23.62
N TYR A 17 -20.53 -6.55 -24.80
CA TYR A 17 -19.97 -7.89 -24.93
C TYR A 17 -18.56 -8.02 -24.32
N LEU A 18 -17.72 -7.00 -24.46
CA LEU A 18 -16.34 -6.98 -23.97
C LEU A 18 -16.23 -6.69 -22.47
N SER A 19 -17.15 -5.91 -21.91
CA SER A 19 -17.20 -5.52 -20.50
C SER A 19 -16.89 -6.66 -19.51
N PRO A 20 -17.57 -7.83 -19.53
CA PRO A 20 -17.30 -8.92 -18.59
C PRO A 20 -15.93 -9.59 -18.77
N ARG A 21 -15.24 -9.32 -19.88
CA ARG A 21 -13.92 -9.89 -20.22
C ARG A 21 -12.80 -8.86 -20.15
N LEU A 22 -13.12 -7.61 -19.82
CA LEU A 22 -12.21 -6.47 -19.90
C LEU A 22 -10.95 -6.69 -19.06
N LEU A 23 -11.10 -7.11 -17.80
CA LEU A 23 -9.96 -7.41 -16.91
C LEU A 23 -9.04 -8.50 -17.48
N GLY A 24 -9.61 -9.50 -18.17
CA GLY A 24 -8.83 -10.56 -18.83
C GLY A 24 -8.06 -10.04 -20.05
N ILE A 25 -8.67 -9.17 -20.84
CA ILE A 25 -8.02 -8.49 -21.97
C ILE A 25 -6.87 -7.61 -21.48
N LEU A 26 -7.12 -6.79 -20.45
CA LEU A 26 -6.10 -5.95 -19.82
C LEU A 26 -4.95 -6.80 -19.26
N GLY A 27 -5.26 -7.90 -18.55
CA GLY A 27 -4.24 -8.83 -18.06
C GLY A 27 -3.39 -9.45 -19.17
N PHE A 28 -3.99 -9.75 -20.34
CA PHE A 28 -3.24 -10.22 -21.50
C PHE A 28 -2.32 -9.13 -22.06
N LEU A 29 -2.82 -7.89 -22.23
CA LEU A 29 -2.01 -6.77 -22.71
C LEU A 29 -0.84 -6.48 -21.76
N ASP A 30 -1.10 -6.47 -20.45
CA ASP A 30 -0.08 -6.30 -19.42
C ASP A 30 1.02 -7.38 -19.51
N SER A 31 0.62 -8.65 -19.70
CA SER A 31 1.59 -9.75 -19.82
C SER A 31 2.57 -9.54 -20.98
N LYS A 32 2.10 -8.90 -22.07
CA LYS A 32 2.92 -8.56 -23.24
C LYS A 32 3.81 -7.34 -22.98
N LEU A 33 3.30 -6.32 -22.28
CA LEU A 33 4.06 -5.12 -21.95
C LEU A 33 5.19 -5.41 -20.96
N VAL A 34 4.91 -6.17 -19.90
CA VAL A 34 5.88 -6.47 -18.83
C VAL A 34 6.94 -7.47 -19.28
N SER A 35 6.56 -8.49 -20.06
CA SER A 35 7.47 -9.58 -20.40
C SER A 35 8.69 -9.10 -21.19
N SER A 36 9.88 -9.43 -20.69
CA SER A 36 11.16 -9.13 -21.35
C SER A 36 11.40 -9.95 -22.62
N SER A 37 10.72 -11.10 -22.76
CA SER A 37 10.82 -11.95 -23.95
C SER A 37 9.88 -11.53 -25.08
N THR A 38 8.96 -10.59 -24.83
CA THR A 38 8.02 -10.11 -25.83
C THR A 38 8.72 -9.19 -26.83
N MET A 39 8.52 -9.45 -28.12
CA MET A 39 9.14 -8.66 -29.19
C MET A 39 8.65 -7.20 -29.16
N TYR A 40 9.52 -6.27 -29.54
CA TYR A 40 9.23 -4.83 -29.60
C TYR A 40 7.92 -4.51 -30.36
N LYS A 41 7.71 -5.13 -31.52
CA LYS A 41 6.50 -4.95 -32.33
C LYS A 41 5.22 -5.38 -31.62
N GLU A 42 5.29 -6.45 -30.82
CA GLU A 42 4.14 -6.92 -30.04
C GLU A 42 3.82 -5.94 -28.90
N LYS A 43 4.85 -5.41 -28.22
CA LYS A 43 4.66 -4.36 -27.19
C LYS A 43 4.02 -3.10 -27.78
N ARG A 44 4.53 -2.65 -28.94
CA ARG A 44 3.96 -1.51 -29.67
C ARG A 44 2.48 -1.75 -30.01
N SER A 45 2.16 -2.92 -30.57
CA SER A 45 0.79 -3.29 -30.92
C SER A 45 -0.12 -3.38 -29.69
N ALA A 46 0.37 -3.93 -28.57
CA ALA A 46 -0.38 -4.02 -27.33
C ALA A 46 -0.75 -2.63 -26.77
N LEU A 47 0.16 -1.65 -26.85
CA LEU A 47 -0.12 -0.30 -26.39
C LEU A 47 -1.12 0.45 -27.28
N TRP A 48 -1.01 0.31 -28.60
CA TRP A 48 -2.04 0.83 -29.51
C TRP A 48 -3.40 0.19 -29.26
N SER A 49 -3.42 -1.15 -29.09
CA SER A 49 -4.64 -1.89 -28.77
C SER A 49 -5.25 -1.44 -27.44
N LEU A 50 -4.42 -1.12 -26.43
CA LEU A 50 -4.88 -0.55 -25.17
C LEU A 50 -5.54 0.81 -25.43
N SER A 51 -4.88 1.71 -26.18
CA SER A 51 -5.42 3.04 -26.48
C SER A 51 -6.77 2.97 -27.22
N ASP A 52 -6.88 2.10 -28.24
CA ASP A 52 -8.12 1.90 -28.99
C ASP A 52 -9.24 1.32 -28.11
N LEU A 53 -8.88 0.42 -27.18
CA LEU A 53 -9.81 -0.16 -26.22
C LEU A 53 -10.40 0.90 -25.28
N LEU A 54 -9.61 1.90 -24.87
CA LEU A 54 -10.11 3.00 -24.02
C LEU A 54 -11.23 3.78 -24.71
N VAL A 55 -11.07 4.06 -26.00
CA VAL A 55 -12.07 4.76 -26.81
C VAL A 55 -13.31 3.89 -27.04
N LEU A 56 -13.11 2.60 -27.33
CA LEU A 56 -14.20 1.66 -27.59
C LEU A 56 -15.09 1.41 -26.36
N MET A 57 -14.48 1.25 -25.19
CA MET A 57 -15.19 0.93 -23.95
C MET A 57 -15.88 2.16 -23.34
N GLY A 58 -15.29 3.35 -23.50
CA GLY A 58 -15.83 4.61 -23.02
C GLY A 58 -15.92 4.74 -21.50
N LYS A 59 -16.41 5.89 -21.04
CA LYS A 59 -16.41 6.30 -19.62
C LYS A 59 -16.97 5.25 -18.65
N ARG A 60 -18.11 4.66 -19.00
CA ARG A 60 -18.84 3.73 -18.13
C ARG A 60 -17.99 2.54 -17.67
N TYR A 61 -17.25 1.93 -18.60
CA TYR A 61 -16.49 0.73 -18.31
C TYR A 61 -15.06 1.05 -17.90
N ILE A 62 -14.46 2.11 -18.47
CA ILE A 62 -13.08 2.51 -18.15
C ILE A 62 -12.92 2.96 -16.70
N SER A 63 -13.86 3.75 -16.17
CA SER A 63 -13.80 4.19 -14.76
C SER A 63 -13.74 3.04 -13.77
N SER A 64 -14.51 1.97 -14.01
CA SER A 64 -14.57 0.80 -13.12
C SER A 64 -13.27 0.01 -13.03
N VAL A 65 -12.41 0.09 -14.06
CA VAL A 65 -11.11 -0.60 -14.12
C VAL A 65 -9.95 0.40 -14.22
N SER A 66 -10.19 1.66 -13.85
CA SER A 66 -9.26 2.78 -14.00
C SER A 66 -7.91 2.52 -13.32
N ARG A 67 -7.92 1.97 -12.10
CA ARG A 67 -6.73 1.55 -11.35
C ARG A 67 -5.89 0.51 -12.09
N LYS A 68 -6.53 -0.40 -12.81
CA LYS A 68 -5.86 -1.44 -13.61
C LYS A 68 -5.18 -0.85 -14.83
N ILE A 69 -5.89 0.02 -15.55
CA ILE A 69 -5.35 0.75 -16.70
C ILE A 69 -4.19 1.66 -16.27
N LEU A 70 -4.32 2.34 -15.14
CA LEU A 70 -3.24 3.16 -14.57
C LEU A 70 -1.96 2.34 -14.34
N ALA A 71 -2.07 1.13 -13.80
CA ALA A 71 -0.90 0.25 -13.65
C ALA A 71 -0.31 -0.22 -15.00
N SER A 72 -1.15 -0.46 -16.01
CA SER A 72 -0.70 -0.73 -17.39
C SER A 72 0.10 0.46 -17.94
N LEU A 73 -0.39 1.69 -17.75
CA LEU A 73 0.26 2.92 -18.22
C LEU A 73 1.56 3.20 -17.44
N LYS A 74 1.59 2.99 -16.12
CA LYS A 74 2.83 3.02 -15.30
C LYS A 74 3.88 2.07 -15.86
N THR A 75 3.47 0.85 -16.21
CA THR A 75 4.35 -0.17 -16.79
C THR A 75 4.97 0.30 -18.11
N VAL A 76 4.21 1.00 -18.96
CA VAL A 76 4.70 1.57 -20.22
C VAL A 76 5.79 2.62 -19.97
N LEU A 77 5.59 3.50 -18.98
CA LEU A 77 6.58 4.54 -18.64
C LEU A 77 7.91 3.93 -18.17
N LYS A 78 7.88 2.77 -17.52
CA LYS A 78 9.10 2.04 -17.11
C LYS A 78 9.94 1.52 -18.29
N LEU A 79 9.39 1.43 -19.51
CA LEU A 79 10.13 0.99 -20.70
C LEU A 79 11.18 2.02 -21.17
N LYS A 80 11.02 3.30 -20.80
CA LYS A 80 11.97 4.40 -21.08
C LYS A 80 12.43 4.52 -22.55
N ASP A 81 11.50 4.33 -23.49
CA ASP A 81 11.77 4.34 -24.93
C ASP A 81 10.98 5.47 -25.62
N GLU A 82 11.61 6.17 -26.57
CA GLU A 82 11.06 7.39 -27.19
C GLU A 82 9.78 7.12 -28.00
N GLU A 83 9.69 5.98 -28.69
CA GLU A 83 8.49 5.65 -29.47
C GLU A 83 7.30 5.32 -28.56
N PHE A 84 7.57 4.67 -27.43
CA PHE A 84 6.54 4.37 -26.43
C PHE A 84 6.05 5.61 -25.70
N TYR A 85 6.85 6.69 -25.62
CA TYR A 85 6.35 7.97 -25.12
C TYR A 85 5.31 8.59 -26.05
N ASP A 86 5.53 8.58 -27.37
CA ASP A 86 4.57 9.17 -28.32
C ASP A 86 3.22 8.41 -28.29
N ILE A 87 3.26 7.07 -28.29
CA ILE A 87 2.05 6.24 -28.17
C ILE A 87 1.45 6.37 -26.76
N GLY A 88 2.31 6.52 -25.76
CA GLY A 88 1.94 6.77 -24.38
C GLY A 88 1.11 8.05 -24.24
N CYS A 89 1.52 9.16 -24.86
CA CYS A 89 0.74 10.41 -24.90
C CYS A 89 -0.68 10.16 -25.37
N HIS A 90 -0.84 9.39 -26.45
CA HIS A 90 -2.15 9.05 -26.98
C HIS A 90 -2.99 8.20 -26.01
N ALA A 91 -2.37 7.17 -25.41
CA ALA A 91 -3.05 6.30 -24.45
C ALA A 91 -3.46 7.07 -23.16
N TRP A 92 -2.58 7.92 -22.61
CA TRP A 92 -2.89 8.78 -21.46
C TRP A 92 -3.99 9.79 -21.77
N THR A 93 -3.97 10.37 -22.96
CA THR A 93 -5.02 11.28 -23.44
C THR A 93 -6.38 10.59 -23.47
N ASN A 94 -6.44 9.41 -24.11
CA ASN A 94 -7.66 8.63 -24.21
C ASN A 94 -8.12 8.12 -22.84
N PHE A 95 -7.19 7.83 -21.93
CA PHE A 95 -7.53 7.46 -20.56
C PHE A 95 -8.23 8.62 -19.84
N LEU A 96 -7.60 9.79 -19.79
CA LEU A 96 -8.12 10.97 -19.09
C LEU A 96 -9.50 11.41 -19.60
N TYR A 97 -9.70 11.43 -20.92
CA TYR A 97 -11.00 11.81 -21.50
C TYR A 97 -12.10 10.76 -21.31
N ASN A 98 -11.74 9.50 -21.04
CA ASN A 98 -12.68 8.41 -20.78
C ASN A 98 -12.81 8.07 -19.28
N LEU A 99 -12.47 9.01 -18.38
CA LEU A 99 -12.85 8.92 -16.98
C LEU A 99 -14.13 9.73 -16.71
N ASP A 100 -14.93 9.24 -15.77
CA ASP A 100 -15.98 10.01 -15.10
C ASP A 100 -15.34 10.96 -14.07
N GLU A 101 -16.08 12.01 -13.70
CA GLU A 101 -15.56 13.07 -12.85
C GLU A 101 -15.21 12.58 -11.44
N SER A 102 -16.00 11.65 -10.87
CA SER A 102 -15.74 11.03 -9.56
C SER A 102 -14.42 10.27 -9.53
N THR A 103 -14.18 9.41 -10.52
CA THR A 103 -12.95 8.62 -10.57
C THR A 103 -11.75 9.50 -10.92
N LEU A 104 -11.93 10.50 -11.79
CA LEU A 104 -10.89 11.46 -12.12
C LEU A 104 -10.40 12.18 -10.86
N VAL A 105 -11.31 12.72 -10.06
CA VAL A 105 -10.99 13.40 -8.78
C VAL A 105 -10.21 12.47 -7.85
N GLY A 106 -10.60 11.20 -7.75
CA GLY A 106 -9.91 10.22 -6.89
C GLY A 106 -8.53 9.77 -7.40
N LEU A 107 -8.18 10.05 -8.66
CA LEU A 107 -6.93 9.62 -9.29
C LEU A 107 -5.99 10.77 -9.66
N ILE A 108 -6.47 12.02 -9.70
CA ILE A 108 -5.75 13.09 -10.39
C ILE A 108 -4.39 13.42 -9.78
N GLU A 109 -4.25 13.41 -8.45
CA GLU A 109 -2.97 13.65 -7.77
C GLU A 109 -1.93 12.60 -8.18
N GLU A 110 -2.33 11.32 -8.20
CA GLU A 110 -1.49 10.21 -8.60
C GLU A 110 -1.16 10.26 -10.10
N VAL A 111 -2.16 10.51 -10.94
CA VAL A 111 -2.00 10.57 -12.39
C VAL A 111 -1.02 11.67 -12.77
N VAL A 112 -1.15 12.87 -12.21
CA VAL A 112 -0.24 14.00 -12.48
C VAL A 112 1.19 13.68 -12.02
N ALA A 113 1.34 13.09 -10.83
CA ALA A 113 2.66 12.71 -10.31
C ALA A 113 3.35 11.65 -11.21
N VAL A 114 2.61 10.62 -11.62
CA VAL A 114 3.09 9.51 -12.44
C VAL A 114 3.41 9.94 -13.87
N MET A 115 2.64 10.88 -14.44
CA MET A 115 2.83 11.36 -15.81
C MET A 115 4.04 12.29 -15.97
N LYS A 116 4.65 12.75 -14.88
CA LYS A 116 5.77 13.71 -14.91
C LYS A 116 6.91 13.34 -15.88
N PRO A 117 7.38 12.08 -15.99
CA PRO A 117 8.40 11.70 -16.97
C PRO A 117 7.95 11.89 -18.43
N LEU A 118 6.68 11.61 -18.72
CA LEU A 118 6.09 11.76 -20.04
C LEU A 118 5.95 13.24 -20.41
N VAL A 119 5.42 14.05 -19.49
CA VAL A 119 5.25 15.50 -19.65
C VAL A 119 6.60 16.19 -19.88
N LYS A 120 7.66 15.75 -19.18
CA LYS A 120 9.03 16.25 -19.40
C LYS A 120 9.56 15.95 -20.81
N LYS A 121 9.13 14.85 -21.42
CA LYS A 121 9.61 14.39 -22.73
C LYS A 121 8.79 14.92 -23.89
N ARG A 122 7.49 15.15 -23.70
CA ARG A 122 6.52 15.62 -24.70
C ARG A 122 5.57 16.66 -24.09
N PRO A 123 6.06 17.86 -23.72
CA PRO A 123 5.22 18.89 -23.09
C PRO A 123 4.11 19.38 -24.03
N GLU A 124 4.43 19.64 -25.30
CA GLU A 124 3.48 20.17 -26.29
C GLU A 124 2.28 19.25 -26.54
N GLU A 125 2.48 17.93 -26.52
CA GLU A 125 1.39 16.96 -26.75
C GLU A 125 0.50 16.81 -25.51
N MET A 126 1.07 16.88 -24.32
CA MET A 126 0.34 16.67 -23.07
C MET A 126 -0.31 17.94 -22.52
N ALA A 127 0.23 19.12 -22.83
CA ALA A 127 -0.27 20.40 -22.32
C ALA A 127 -1.76 20.65 -22.63
N PRO A 128 -2.29 20.40 -23.85
CA PRO A 128 -3.71 20.64 -24.13
C PRO A 128 -4.64 19.76 -23.28
N VAL A 129 -4.26 18.50 -23.11
CA VAL A 129 -5.04 17.52 -22.35
C VAL A 129 -5.02 17.88 -20.87
N LEU A 130 -3.84 18.16 -20.32
CA LEU A 130 -3.70 18.56 -18.92
C LEU A 130 -4.41 19.90 -18.65
N THR A 131 -4.41 20.84 -19.61
CA THR A 131 -5.17 22.09 -19.46
C THR A 131 -6.67 21.82 -19.36
N SER A 132 -7.22 20.97 -20.25
CA SER A 132 -8.65 20.60 -20.19
C SER A 132 -9.04 19.88 -18.89
N VAL A 133 -8.16 19.01 -18.39
CA VAL A 133 -8.42 18.20 -17.20
C VAL A 133 -8.23 19.02 -15.91
N LEU A 134 -7.15 19.80 -15.82
CA LEU A 134 -6.75 20.48 -14.58
C LEU A 134 -7.36 21.88 -14.43
N VAL A 135 -7.50 22.62 -15.52
CA VAL A 135 -7.90 24.03 -15.50
C VAL A 135 -9.39 24.19 -15.83
N GLU A 136 -9.90 23.44 -16.81
CA GLU A 136 -11.29 23.57 -17.27
C GLU A 136 -12.27 22.79 -16.39
N THR A 137 -11.83 21.74 -15.71
CA THR A 137 -12.70 20.91 -14.84
C THR A 137 -12.80 21.51 -13.44
N PRO A 138 -13.99 21.97 -12.99
CA PRO A 138 -14.13 22.68 -11.71
C PRO A 138 -13.84 21.79 -10.50
N SER A 139 -14.29 20.52 -10.51
CA SER A 139 -14.14 19.59 -9.37
C SER A 139 -12.68 19.20 -9.08
N VAL A 140 -11.78 19.41 -10.04
CA VAL A 140 -10.34 19.14 -9.89
C VAL A 140 -9.60 20.31 -9.24
N LYS A 141 -10.16 21.53 -9.27
CA LYS A 141 -9.47 22.76 -8.84
C LYS A 141 -9.08 22.74 -7.36
N GLU A 142 -9.88 22.08 -6.52
CA GLU A 142 -9.59 21.93 -5.09
C GLU A 142 -8.31 21.11 -4.83
N PHE A 143 -7.97 20.19 -5.74
CA PHE A 143 -6.80 19.32 -5.62
C PHE A 143 -5.53 19.95 -6.23
N LEU A 144 -5.64 21.05 -6.98
CA LEU A 144 -4.49 21.74 -7.58
C LEU A 144 -3.48 22.19 -6.52
N ALA A 145 -3.95 22.54 -5.32
CA ALA A 145 -3.08 22.91 -4.21
C ALA A 145 -2.11 21.77 -3.83
N ASN A 146 -2.48 20.50 -4.06
CA ASN A 146 -1.67 19.34 -3.70
C ASN A 146 -0.73 18.86 -4.81
N MET A 147 -0.92 19.33 -6.04
CA MET A 147 -0.20 18.82 -7.21
C MET A 147 1.26 19.29 -7.28
N PRO A 148 2.16 18.47 -7.88
CA PRO A 148 3.51 18.91 -8.21
C PRO A 148 3.48 20.02 -9.25
N LEU A 149 4.47 20.91 -9.21
CA LEU A 149 4.78 21.75 -10.36
C LEU A 149 5.26 20.87 -11.52
N LEU A 150 4.74 21.12 -12.71
CA LEU A 150 5.15 20.46 -13.94
C LEU A 150 6.46 21.07 -14.45
N PRO A 151 7.22 20.36 -15.32
CA PRO A 151 8.47 20.86 -15.89
C PRO A 151 8.35 22.27 -16.50
N GLU A 152 9.44 23.04 -16.42
CA GLU A 152 9.49 24.39 -16.99
C GLU A 152 9.44 24.32 -18.52
N ASP A 153 8.28 24.66 -19.07
CA ASP A 153 8.01 24.76 -20.50
C ASP A 153 6.92 25.81 -20.76
N ASP A 154 7.04 26.56 -21.85
CA ASP A 154 6.11 27.64 -22.19
C ASP A 154 4.66 27.12 -22.36
N SER A 155 4.50 25.89 -22.86
CA SER A 155 3.18 25.26 -23.05
C SER A 155 2.48 24.89 -21.73
N LEU A 156 3.26 24.70 -20.65
CA LEU A 156 2.77 24.30 -19.32
C LEU A 156 2.62 25.50 -18.37
N SER A 157 3.01 26.69 -18.79
CA SER A 157 2.99 27.93 -18.00
C SER A 157 1.62 28.23 -17.37
N ILE A 158 0.54 28.06 -18.14
CA ILE A 158 -0.84 28.27 -17.69
C ILE A 158 -1.19 27.31 -16.54
N ILE A 159 -0.77 26.05 -16.65
CA ILE A 159 -1.05 25.01 -15.66
C ILE A 159 -0.24 25.28 -14.39
N ASN A 160 1.05 25.56 -14.52
CA ASN A 160 1.91 25.89 -13.39
C ASN A 160 1.44 27.15 -12.67
N GLN A 161 0.98 28.17 -13.40
CA GLN A 161 0.38 29.36 -12.81
C GLN A 161 -0.90 29.00 -12.01
N ALA A 162 -1.79 28.19 -12.57
CA ALA A 162 -3.00 27.76 -11.87
C ALA A 162 -2.67 26.97 -10.58
N ILE A 163 -1.67 26.08 -10.62
CA ILE A 163 -1.20 25.32 -9.44
C ILE A 163 -0.64 26.28 -8.38
N LEU A 164 0.26 27.19 -8.76
CA LEU A 164 0.85 28.18 -7.85
C LEU A 164 -0.20 29.08 -7.20
N GLU A 165 -1.17 29.57 -7.97
CA GLU A 165 -2.25 30.41 -7.44
C GLU A 165 -3.07 29.70 -6.36
N HIS A 166 -3.36 28.40 -6.54
CA HIS A 166 -4.09 27.62 -5.54
C HIS A 166 -3.22 27.27 -4.34
N GLN A 167 -1.93 26.97 -4.54
CA GLN A 167 -0.98 26.76 -3.45
C GLN A 167 -0.80 28.01 -2.59
N LEU A 168 -0.67 29.18 -3.20
CA LEU A 168 -0.52 30.45 -2.49
C LEU A 168 -1.77 30.82 -1.68
N LYS A 169 -2.97 30.58 -2.21
CA LYS A 169 -4.22 30.80 -1.46
C LYS A 169 -4.26 30.01 -0.16
N VAL A 170 -3.86 28.73 -0.22
CA VAL A 170 -3.81 27.86 0.97
C VAL A 170 -2.80 28.36 2.01
N VAL A 171 -1.64 28.88 1.58
CA VAL A 171 -0.62 29.43 2.49
C VAL A 171 -1.07 30.76 3.11
N VAL A 172 -1.75 31.63 2.35
CA VAL A 172 -2.20 32.95 2.84
C VAL A 172 -3.40 32.82 3.78
N GLU A 173 -4.30 31.86 3.56
CA GLU A 173 -5.46 31.64 4.42
C GLU A 173 -5.14 30.84 5.69
N SER A 174 -4.01 30.14 5.72
CA SER A 174 -3.60 29.28 6.85
C SER A 174 -2.28 29.76 7.44
N GLU A 175 -2.32 30.44 8.61
CA GLU A 175 -1.13 30.74 9.44
C GLU A 175 -0.40 29.48 9.98
N ARG A 176 -0.80 28.27 9.53
CA ARG A 176 -0.25 26.97 9.91
C ARG A 176 -0.01 26.11 8.67
N PRO A 177 1.02 25.25 8.61
CA PRO A 177 1.14 24.21 7.61
C PRO A 177 -0.10 23.32 7.77
N PRO A 178 -1.00 23.29 6.78
CA PRO A 178 -2.28 22.62 6.97
C PRO A 178 -2.03 21.12 7.12
N PRO A 179 -2.87 20.40 7.89
CA PRO A 179 -2.90 18.94 7.88
C PRO A 179 -3.13 18.38 6.46
N ALA A 180 -3.63 19.19 5.53
CA ALA A 180 -3.74 18.87 4.10
C ALA A 180 -2.38 18.61 3.42
N THR A 181 -1.26 19.16 3.89
CA THR A 181 0.08 18.86 3.34
C THR A 181 0.61 17.50 3.85
N LEU A 182 0.11 17.02 5.00
CA LEU A 182 0.52 15.76 5.60
C LEU A 182 -0.21 14.55 5.02
N GLN A 183 -1.45 14.72 4.56
CA GLN A 183 -2.26 13.62 3.98
C GLN A 183 -1.59 12.98 2.74
N PRO A 184 -1.06 13.72 1.76
CA PRO A 184 -0.39 13.14 0.59
C PRO A 184 0.91 12.40 0.93
N ALA A 185 1.59 12.74 2.03
CA ALA A 185 2.82 12.09 2.45
C ALA A 185 2.60 10.66 2.98
N GLY A 186 1.37 10.30 3.34
CA GLY A 186 0.95 8.94 3.70
C GLY A 186 0.25 8.16 2.58
N HIS A 187 0.19 8.70 1.36
CA HIS A 187 -0.51 8.10 0.22
C HIS A 187 0.13 6.76 -0.21
N GLU A 188 -0.63 5.80 -0.73
CA GLU A 188 -0.05 4.50 -1.14
C GLU A 188 0.88 4.59 -2.35
N SER A 189 0.66 5.54 -3.25
CA SER A 189 1.53 5.76 -4.42
C SER A 189 2.81 6.50 -4.03
N VAL A 190 3.95 5.90 -4.34
CA VAL A 190 5.30 6.45 -4.11
C VAL A 190 5.43 7.86 -4.70
N GLU A 191 4.98 8.06 -5.93
CA GLU A 191 5.12 9.32 -6.67
C GLU A 191 4.40 10.48 -5.98
N VAL A 192 3.25 10.22 -5.35
CA VAL A 192 2.49 11.23 -4.59
C VAL A 192 3.22 11.57 -3.29
N ARG A 193 3.79 10.57 -2.60
CA ARG A 193 4.57 10.79 -1.38
C ARG A 193 5.82 11.62 -1.65
N VAL A 194 6.55 11.33 -2.72
CA VAL A 194 7.75 12.09 -3.13
C VAL A 194 7.40 13.54 -3.40
N ASN A 195 6.31 13.80 -4.12
CA ASN A 195 5.84 15.17 -4.33
C ASN A 195 5.48 15.88 -3.02
N ALA A 196 4.78 15.19 -2.11
CA ALA A 196 4.46 15.74 -0.80
C ALA A 196 5.73 16.13 -0.02
N LEU A 197 6.76 15.29 -0.07
CA LEU A 197 8.06 15.55 0.55
C LEU A 197 8.80 16.73 -0.09
N HIS A 198 8.84 16.83 -1.42
CA HIS A 198 9.40 18.01 -2.10
C HIS A 198 8.72 19.29 -1.63
N ARG A 199 7.38 19.30 -1.52
CA ARG A 199 6.63 20.46 -1.02
C ARG A 199 6.95 20.78 0.45
N LEU A 200 7.16 19.76 1.28
CA LEU A 200 7.58 19.94 2.68
C LEU A 200 8.99 20.55 2.76
N HIS A 201 9.92 20.10 1.92
CA HIS A 201 11.27 20.65 1.82
C HIS A 201 11.25 22.14 1.49
N TYR A 202 10.50 22.56 0.47
CA TYR A 202 10.39 23.99 0.12
C TYR A 202 9.74 24.86 1.22
N ASN A 203 8.95 24.25 2.12
CA ASN A 203 8.33 24.93 3.25
C ASN A 203 9.13 24.83 4.56
N GLN A 204 10.41 24.42 4.52
CA GLN A 204 11.27 24.28 5.70
C GLN A 204 11.34 25.54 6.55
N LEU A 205 11.34 26.74 5.94
CA LEU A 205 11.34 28.01 6.67
C LEU A 205 10.07 28.23 7.51
N ALA A 206 8.90 27.84 6.99
CA ALA A 206 7.64 27.93 7.73
C ALA A 206 7.61 26.94 8.90
N ILE A 207 8.12 25.72 8.68
CA ILE A 207 8.26 24.71 9.73
C ILE A 207 9.23 25.20 10.82
N HIS A 208 10.36 25.78 10.42
CA HIS A 208 11.37 26.31 11.34
C HIS A 208 10.83 27.45 12.23
N LEU A 209 10.05 28.36 11.65
CA LEU A 209 9.40 29.45 12.40
C LEU A 209 8.40 28.91 13.43
N LEU A 210 7.68 27.82 13.11
CA LEU A 210 6.73 27.22 14.04
C LEU A 210 7.40 26.46 15.17
N THR A 211 8.56 25.86 14.92
CA THR A 211 9.36 25.22 15.98
C THR A 211 10.04 26.22 16.91
N THR A 212 10.39 27.41 16.43
CA THR A 212 11.14 28.42 17.20
C THR A 212 10.24 29.40 17.96
N GLN A 213 8.97 29.53 17.58
CA GLN A 213 8.03 30.47 18.22
C GLN A 213 7.16 29.86 19.33
N SER A 214 7.14 28.53 19.49
CA SER A 214 6.27 27.85 20.47
C SER A 214 7.07 27.03 21.48
N ASP A 215 6.88 27.29 22.78
CA ASP A 215 7.42 26.49 23.89
C ASP A 215 6.86 25.04 23.96
N ASN A 216 5.86 24.70 23.14
CA ASN A 216 5.25 23.38 23.09
C ASN A 216 5.43 22.74 21.72
N VAL A 217 5.94 21.50 21.67
CA VAL A 217 6.01 20.71 20.43
C VAL A 217 4.60 20.51 19.87
N HIS A 218 4.29 21.17 18.76
CA HIS A 218 3.01 21.03 18.07
C HIS A 218 2.79 19.57 17.63
N THR A 219 1.61 19.01 17.91
CA THR A 219 1.23 17.62 17.53
C THR A 219 1.41 17.36 16.02
N THR A 220 1.09 18.37 15.19
CA THR A 220 1.27 18.34 13.73
C THR A 220 2.73 18.16 13.31
N ILE A 221 3.69 18.70 14.08
CA ILE A 221 5.13 18.54 13.80
C ILE A 221 5.57 17.12 14.17
N SER A 222 5.08 16.59 15.30
CA SER A 222 5.34 15.19 15.68
C SER A 222 4.74 14.19 14.67
N GLU A 223 3.55 14.47 14.13
CA GLU A 223 2.92 13.67 13.07
C GLU A 223 3.74 13.75 11.77
N LEU A 224 4.19 14.95 11.38
CA LEU A 224 5.09 15.15 10.24
C LEU A 224 6.37 14.31 10.38
N PHE A 225 7.05 14.36 11.53
CA PHE A 225 8.25 13.55 11.77
C PHE A 225 7.95 12.05 11.75
N SER A 226 6.81 11.61 12.29
CA SER A 226 6.41 10.21 12.23
C SER A 226 6.21 9.74 10.78
N VAL A 227 5.56 10.56 9.95
CA VAL A 227 5.38 10.28 8.51
C VAL A 227 6.73 10.25 7.80
N ILE A 228 7.59 11.25 7.96
CA ILE A 228 8.92 11.27 7.32
C ILE A 228 9.77 10.06 7.75
N LEU A 229 9.86 9.77 9.04
CA LEU A 229 10.61 8.63 9.56
C LEU A 229 10.05 7.28 9.09
N SER A 230 8.74 7.21 8.81
CA SER A 230 8.14 6.02 8.20
C SER A 230 8.62 5.82 6.77
N GLN A 231 8.76 6.90 5.99
CA GLN A 231 9.30 6.87 4.63
C GLN A 231 10.78 6.48 4.62
N CYS A 232 11.56 6.90 5.63
CA CYS A 232 12.97 6.47 5.77
C CYS A 232 13.14 4.96 5.95
N ARG A 233 12.12 4.23 6.43
CA ARG A 233 12.19 2.78 6.63
C ARG A 233 11.93 2.00 5.35
N GLU A 234 11.31 2.62 4.37
CA GLU A 234 11.03 1.98 3.09
C GLU A 234 12.33 1.97 2.28
N VAL A 235 12.87 0.76 2.08
CA VAL A 235 14.05 0.55 1.24
C VAL A 235 13.60 0.64 -0.21
N GLU A 236 13.44 1.88 -0.70
CA GLU A 236 13.09 2.10 -2.09
C GLU A 236 14.33 1.98 -2.98
N GLU A 237 14.16 1.39 -4.17
CA GLU A 237 15.22 1.26 -5.17
C GLU A 237 15.61 2.62 -5.79
N GLU A 238 14.78 3.65 -5.61
CA GLU A 238 14.97 4.98 -6.20
C GLU A 238 15.79 5.89 -5.27
N GLU A 239 17.04 6.17 -5.69
CA GLU A 239 17.97 7.08 -5.01
C GLU A 239 17.36 8.47 -4.79
N GLU A 240 16.53 8.96 -5.72
CA GLU A 240 15.87 10.26 -5.64
C GLU A 240 14.94 10.38 -4.42
N VAL A 241 14.24 9.31 -4.05
CA VAL A 241 13.35 9.32 -2.87
C VAL A 241 14.17 9.33 -1.59
N GLN A 242 15.22 8.54 -1.52
CA GLN A 242 16.11 8.51 -0.36
C GLN A 242 16.82 9.85 -0.15
N LEU A 243 17.27 10.48 -1.23
CA LEU A 243 17.86 11.82 -1.21
C LEU A 243 16.85 12.85 -0.72
N THR A 244 15.66 12.89 -1.33
CA THR A 244 14.59 13.83 -0.95
C THR A 244 14.17 13.67 0.52
N VAL A 245 13.97 12.44 0.97
CA VAL A 245 13.66 12.13 2.38
C VAL A 245 14.81 12.57 3.28
N SER A 246 16.06 12.27 2.89
CA SER A 246 17.24 12.67 3.66
C SER A 246 17.37 14.18 3.75
N GLU A 247 17.09 14.94 2.69
CA GLU A 247 17.10 16.41 2.65
C GLU A 247 15.97 17.02 3.51
N CYS A 248 14.81 16.36 3.56
CA CYS A 248 13.72 16.74 4.47
C CYS A 248 14.11 16.53 5.94
N VAL A 249 14.80 15.43 6.26
CA VAL A 249 15.31 15.13 7.62
C VAL A 249 16.51 16.00 7.98
N SER A 250 17.42 16.22 7.03
CA SER A 250 18.70 16.91 7.23
C SER A 250 18.59 18.42 7.09
N GLY A 251 17.42 18.96 6.74
CA GLY A 251 17.15 20.39 6.64
C GLY A 251 17.53 21.09 7.92
N GLU A 252 18.75 21.62 7.96
CA GLU A 252 19.37 22.41 9.03
C GLU A 252 18.89 22.08 10.46
N CYS A 253 18.81 20.79 10.81
CA CYS A 253 18.74 20.36 12.21
C CYS A 253 20.12 20.61 12.84
N ARG A 254 20.45 21.89 13.06
CA ARG A 254 21.52 22.24 13.99
C ARG A 254 21.07 21.74 15.35
N GLU A 255 21.83 20.77 15.87
CA GLU A 255 21.77 20.18 17.21
C GLU A 255 20.54 20.64 18.00
N VAL A 256 19.45 19.86 17.92
CA VAL A 256 18.45 19.88 18.99
C VAL A 256 19.22 19.53 20.25
N GLU A 257 19.47 20.54 21.10
CA GLU A 257 20.16 20.38 22.37
C GLU A 257 19.53 19.19 23.12
N GLU A 258 20.37 18.25 23.55
CA GLU A 258 20.00 16.93 24.08
C GLU A 258 19.11 16.96 25.36
N GLU A 259 18.66 18.12 25.83
CA GLU A 259 18.10 18.30 27.17
C GLU A 259 16.57 18.21 27.27
N GLU A 260 15.80 18.35 26.18
CA GLU A 260 14.32 18.27 26.23
C GLU A 260 13.74 17.14 25.37
N ARG A 261 14.13 15.90 25.71
CA ARG A 261 13.41 14.70 25.26
C ARG A 261 12.10 14.54 26.02
N ASN A 262 11.18 15.49 25.85
CA ASN A 262 9.77 15.25 26.20
C ASN A 262 9.28 14.07 25.36
N GLU A 263 8.64 13.11 26.04
CA GLU A 263 8.25 11.80 25.52
C GLU A 263 7.80 11.85 24.06
N VAL A 264 8.67 11.44 23.14
CA VAL A 264 8.25 11.03 21.79
C VAL A 264 7.32 9.85 22.03
N LYS A 265 6.02 10.14 22.14
CA LYS A 265 4.98 9.11 22.19
C LYS A 265 5.26 8.19 21.01
N HIS A 266 5.16 6.89 21.24
CA HIS A 266 5.30 5.90 20.18
C HIS A 266 4.20 6.13 19.14
N PHE A 267 4.44 7.02 18.19
CA PHE A 267 3.62 7.17 17.00
C PHE A 267 4.11 6.11 16.03
N THR A 268 3.63 4.88 16.23
CA THR A 268 3.68 3.88 15.16
C THR A 268 2.89 4.45 14.00
N CYS A 269 3.56 4.67 12.87
CA CYS A 269 2.94 5.16 11.62
C CYS A 269 1.80 4.25 11.12
N VAL A 270 1.72 3.02 11.62
CA VAL A 270 0.59 2.13 11.40
C VAL A 270 -0.47 2.42 12.48
N PRO A 271 -1.72 2.78 12.11
CA PRO A 271 -2.83 2.89 13.04
C PRO A 271 -2.86 1.69 13.99
N GLU A 272 -2.94 1.94 15.30
CA GLU A 272 -2.93 0.92 16.35
C GLU A 272 -3.95 -0.22 16.09
N VAL A 273 -5.01 0.10 15.36
CA VAL A 273 -6.07 -0.80 14.87
C VAL A 273 -5.53 -1.94 13.99
N LEU A 274 -4.55 -1.69 13.12
CA LEU A 274 -3.97 -2.73 12.23
C LEU A 274 -2.97 -3.65 12.95
N ASN A 275 -2.54 -3.28 14.16
CA ASN A 275 -1.73 -4.13 15.04
C ASN A 275 -2.58 -5.01 15.97
N GLU A 276 -3.91 -4.98 15.83
CA GLU A 276 -4.79 -5.86 16.58
C GLU A 276 -4.63 -7.31 16.11
N ILE A 277 -3.97 -8.11 16.95
CA ILE A 277 -3.91 -9.55 16.71
C ILE A 277 -5.30 -10.16 16.84
N HIS A 278 -5.78 -10.71 15.72
CA HIS A 278 -7.03 -11.46 15.63
C HIS A 278 -6.77 -12.93 15.91
N LEU A 279 -7.49 -13.46 16.90
CA LEU A 279 -7.44 -14.88 17.25
C LEU A 279 -8.39 -15.73 16.39
N ASN A 280 -9.30 -15.07 15.66
CA ASN A 280 -10.33 -15.71 14.86
C ASN A 280 -10.33 -15.13 13.43
N ILE A 281 -10.01 -15.99 12.46
CA ILE A 281 -10.01 -15.66 11.03
C ILE A 281 -11.44 -15.47 10.48
N GLU A 282 -12.45 -15.99 11.16
CA GLU A 282 -13.87 -15.85 10.77
C GLU A 282 -14.49 -14.58 11.39
N SER A 283 -13.71 -13.77 12.11
CA SER A 283 -14.22 -12.53 12.68
C SER A 283 -14.36 -11.44 11.62
N GLU A 284 -15.45 -10.67 11.72
CA GLU A 284 -15.73 -9.54 10.84
C GLU A 284 -14.58 -8.52 10.78
N LEU A 285 -13.99 -8.19 11.95
CA LEU A 285 -12.88 -7.25 12.04
C LEU A 285 -11.63 -7.73 11.31
N PHE A 286 -11.29 -9.02 11.43
CA PHE A 286 -10.17 -9.60 10.70
C PHE A 286 -10.38 -9.50 9.19
N ILE A 287 -11.59 -9.79 8.71
CA ILE A 287 -11.92 -9.74 7.29
C ILE A 287 -11.79 -8.32 6.76
N VAL A 288 -12.35 -7.32 7.46
CA VAL A 288 -12.25 -5.92 7.07
C VAL A 288 -10.79 -5.47 7.02
N GLN A 289 -9.98 -5.81 8.02
CA GLN A 289 -8.56 -5.45 8.05
C GLN A 289 -7.75 -6.15 6.95
N LEU A 290 -7.98 -7.45 6.74
CA LEU A 290 -7.32 -8.20 5.67
C LEU A 290 -7.61 -7.59 4.29
N VAL A 291 -8.88 -7.27 4.03
CA VAL A 291 -9.30 -6.67 2.76
C VAL A 291 -8.76 -5.25 2.61
N THR A 292 -8.68 -4.49 3.71
CA THR A 292 -8.07 -3.15 3.72
C THR A 292 -6.59 -3.22 3.36
N GLU A 293 -5.83 -4.12 3.99
CA GLU A 293 -4.40 -4.28 3.69
C GLU A 293 -4.14 -4.83 2.29
N LEU A 294 -4.99 -5.73 1.78
CA LEU A 294 -4.91 -6.17 0.38
C LEU A 294 -5.22 -5.02 -0.59
N GLY A 295 -6.19 -4.17 -0.26
CA GLY A 295 -6.48 -2.95 -1.01
C GLY A 295 -5.29 -1.98 -1.03
N ARG A 296 -4.62 -1.79 0.12
CA ARG A 296 -3.39 -0.99 0.19
C ARG A 296 -2.27 -1.56 -0.66
N ALA A 297 -2.06 -2.88 -0.61
CA ALA A 297 -1.08 -3.55 -1.46
C ALA A 297 -1.42 -3.44 -2.97
N PHE A 298 -2.71 -3.47 -3.31
CA PHE A 298 -3.17 -3.24 -4.69
C PHE A 298 -2.89 -1.82 -5.18
N LEU A 299 -3.08 -0.81 -4.34
CA LEU A 299 -2.83 0.60 -4.65
C LEU A 299 -1.33 0.94 -4.69
N ALA A 300 -0.54 0.34 -3.80
CA ALA A 300 0.91 0.52 -3.73
C ALA A 300 1.68 -0.20 -4.85
N ALA A 301 1.02 -1.05 -5.63
CA ALA A 301 1.67 -1.81 -6.70
C ALA A 301 2.23 -0.89 -7.79
N THR A 302 3.55 -0.96 -8.01
CA THR A 302 4.23 -0.12 -9.01
C THR A 302 4.17 -0.69 -10.43
N ASP A 303 3.74 -1.94 -10.60
CA ASP A 303 3.65 -2.63 -11.88
C ASP A 303 2.40 -3.52 -11.99
N ALA A 304 2.04 -3.83 -13.24
CA ALA A 304 0.83 -4.57 -13.54
C ALA A 304 0.83 -6.03 -13.02
N ASN A 305 1.99 -6.69 -12.88
CA ASN A 305 2.05 -8.06 -12.36
C ASN A 305 1.77 -8.07 -10.86
N THR A 306 2.45 -7.21 -10.10
CA THR A 306 2.24 -7.07 -8.65
C THR A 306 0.79 -6.73 -8.35
N GLN A 307 0.19 -5.80 -9.11
CA GLN A 307 -1.22 -5.46 -8.97
C GLN A 307 -2.15 -6.64 -9.33
N THR A 308 -1.79 -7.46 -10.33
CA THR A 308 -2.55 -8.68 -10.68
C THR A 308 -2.50 -9.73 -9.57
N CYS A 309 -1.35 -9.89 -8.91
CA CYS A 309 -1.23 -10.78 -7.75
C CYS A 309 -2.12 -10.32 -6.59
N ALA A 310 -2.13 -9.03 -6.28
CA ALA A 310 -3.03 -8.46 -5.28
C ALA A 310 -4.52 -8.65 -5.67
N SER A 311 -4.86 -8.42 -6.94
CA SER A 311 -6.21 -8.64 -7.47
C SER A 311 -6.67 -10.09 -7.30
N TYR A 312 -5.79 -11.05 -7.56
CA TYR A 312 -6.07 -12.48 -7.36
C TYR A 312 -6.32 -12.80 -5.88
N ALA A 313 -5.47 -12.30 -4.97
CA ALA A 313 -5.65 -12.49 -3.54
C ALA A 313 -6.98 -11.90 -3.05
N MET A 314 -7.32 -10.67 -3.48
CA MET A 314 -8.60 -10.02 -3.17
C MET A 314 -9.80 -10.81 -3.71
N GLN A 315 -9.72 -11.32 -4.95
CA GLN A 315 -10.76 -12.17 -5.53
C GLN A 315 -10.98 -13.44 -4.68
N GLU A 316 -9.92 -14.14 -4.30
CA GLU A 316 -10.05 -15.38 -3.52
C GLU A 316 -10.56 -15.12 -2.11
N VAL A 317 -10.12 -14.03 -1.46
CA VAL A 317 -10.60 -13.63 -0.12
C VAL A 317 -12.08 -13.23 -0.16
N THR A 318 -12.48 -12.43 -1.14
CA THR A 318 -13.89 -12.00 -1.29
C THR A 318 -14.80 -13.19 -1.58
N ARG A 319 -14.33 -14.16 -2.38
CA ARG A 319 -15.03 -15.42 -2.62
C ARG A 319 -15.10 -16.31 -1.37
N LEU A 320 -14.00 -16.44 -0.63
CA LEU A 320 -13.89 -17.29 0.56
C LEU A 320 -14.87 -16.85 1.67
N TYR A 321 -14.93 -15.54 1.94
CA TYR A 321 -15.81 -14.99 2.97
C TYR A 321 -17.18 -14.55 2.42
N GLY A 322 -17.42 -14.63 1.11
CA GLY A 322 -18.65 -14.17 0.47
C GLY A 322 -18.94 -12.68 0.71
N ILE A 323 -17.93 -11.84 0.50
CA ILE A 323 -17.99 -10.40 0.76
C ILE A 323 -18.72 -9.72 -0.41
N ARG A 324 -20.00 -9.42 -0.21
CA ARG A 324 -20.90 -8.83 -1.22
C ARG A 324 -22.04 -8.06 -0.53
N GLU A 325 -22.72 -7.21 -1.27
CA GLU A 325 -23.94 -6.53 -0.81
C GLU A 325 -25.00 -7.50 -0.27
N SER A 326 -25.65 -7.06 0.81
CA SER A 326 -26.74 -7.77 1.50
C SER A 326 -27.83 -8.21 0.52
N GLY A 327 -28.08 -9.52 0.43
CA GLY A 327 -29.09 -10.11 -0.47
C GLY A 327 -28.53 -10.74 -1.76
N SER A 328 -27.22 -10.67 -1.99
CA SER A 328 -26.57 -11.40 -3.10
C SER A 328 -26.56 -12.91 -2.87
N ARG A 329 -26.68 -13.72 -3.93
CA ARG A 329 -26.72 -15.20 -3.84
C ARG A 329 -25.51 -15.84 -3.16
N GLU A 330 -24.33 -15.24 -3.30
CA GLU A 330 -23.07 -15.73 -2.77
C GLU A 330 -22.62 -14.98 -1.50
N ALA A 331 -23.47 -14.08 -0.98
CA ALA A 331 -23.15 -13.33 0.22
C ALA A 331 -23.28 -14.21 1.47
N THR A 332 -22.30 -14.13 2.36
CA THR A 332 -22.46 -14.65 3.73
C THR A 332 -22.90 -13.51 4.66
N PRO A 333 -23.59 -13.81 5.79
CA PRO A 333 -23.97 -12.77 6.75
C PRO A 333 -22.77 -11.95 7.26
N ILE A 334 -21.63 -12.60 7.48
CA ILE A 334 -20.39 -11.96 7.95
C ILE A 334 -19.75 -11.16 6.80
N GLY A 335 -19.78 -11.68 5.58
CA GLY A 335 -19.25 -11.01 4.39
C GLY A 335 -20.03 -9.75 4.03
N SER A 336 -21.36 -9.73 4.18
CA SER A 336 -22.16 -8.52 3.97
C SER A 336 -21.94 -7.46 5.04
N GLN A 337 -21.80 -7.86 6.30
CA GLN A 337 -21.41 -6.94 7.38
C GLN A 337 -20.02 -6.33 7.12
N ALA A 338 -19.07 -7.16 6.68
CA ALA A 338 -17.76 -6.69 6.28
C ALA A 338 -17.86 -5.70 5.10
N TRP A 339 -18.63 -6.02 4.05
CA TRP A 339 -18.84 -5.14 2.89
C TRP A 339 -19.34 -3.76 3.30
N GLU A 340 -20.34 -3.68 4.17
CA GLU A 340 -20.92 -2.43 4.67
C GLU A 340 -19.91 -1.57 5.46
N LYS A 341 -18.90 -2.20 6.09
CA LYS A 341 -17.82 -1.52 6.83
C LYS A 341 -16.63 -1.10 5.97
N LEU A 342 -16.51 -1.61 4.73
CA LEU A 342 -15.44 -1.17 3.83
C LEU A 342 -15.67 0.27 3.38
N SER A 343 -14.59 0.99 3.14
CA SER A 343 -14.68 2.32 2.53
C SER A 343 -15.25 2.22 1.12
N TYR A 344 -15.97 3.26 0.68
CA TYR A 344 -16.56 3.31 -0.65
C TYR A 344 -15.52 3.08 -1.77
N HIS A 345 -14.35 3.71 -1.67
CA HIS A 345 -13.24 3.50 -2.62
C HIS A 345 -12.81 2.03 -2.70
N LEU A 346 -12.74 1.33 -1.57
CA LEU A 346 -12.35 -0.08 -1.56
C LEU A 346 -13.46 -0.98 -2.14
N GLN A 347 -14.72 -0.64 -1.93
CA GLN A 347 -15.85 -1.29 -2.59
C GLN A 347 -15.77 -1.14 -4.11
N GLU A 348 -15.42 0.04 -4.62
CA GLU A 348 -15.23 0.28 -6.07
C GLU A 348 -14.09 -0.57 -6.65
N ILE A 349 -12.98 -0.73 -5.93
CA ILE A 349 -11.87 -1.61 -6.34
C ILE A 349 -12.31 -3.08 -6.38
N ILE A 350 -13.07 -3.53 -5.38
CA ILE A 350 -13.49 -4.93 -5.27
C ILE A 350 -14.60 -5.27 -6.27
N TYR A 351 -15.50 -4.34 -6.56
CA TYR A 351 -16.66 -4.56 -7.43
C TYR A 351 -16.34 -5.28 -8.75
N PRO A 352 -15.35 -4.86 -9.57
CA PRO A 352 -14.99 -5.58 -10.79
C PRO A 352 -14.37 -6.96 -10.52
N LEU A 353 -13.71 -7.16 -9.37
CA LEU A 353 -13.10 -8.42 -8.96
C LEU A 353 -14.13 -9.48 -8.55
N LEU A 354 -15.33 -9.07 -8.15
CA LEU A 354 -16.42 -9.98 -7.78
C LEU A 354 -16.89 -10.89 -8.92
N THR A 355 -16.60 -10.51 -10.17
CA THR A 355 -16.93 -11.26 -11.39
C THR A 355 -15.70 -11.73 -12.16
N SER A 356 -14.51 -11.36 -11.69
CA SER A 356 -13.26 -11.71 -12.37
C SER A 356 -12.96 -13.20 -12.25
N LYS A 357 -12.05 -13.66 -13.13
CA LYS A 357 -11.63 -15.06 -13.22
C LYS A 357 -10.10 -15.16 -13.22
N TYR A 358 -9.45 -14.43 -12.32
CA TYR A 358 -8.02 -14.57 -12.12
C TYR A 358 -7.72 -16.01 -11.66
N THR A 359 -6.73 -16.62 -12.29
CA THR A 359 -6.29 -17.99 -12.01
C THR A 359 -4.77 -18.04 -11.90
N LEU A 360 -4.27 -18.89 -11.02
CA LEU A 360 -2.83 -19.11 -10.90
C LEU A 360 -2.34 -20.00 -12.05
N SER A 361 -1.34 -19.55 -12.81
CA SER A 361 -0.56 -20.41 -13.69
C SER A 361 0.35 -21.26 -12.80
N THR A 362 0.01 -22.54 -12.61
CA THR A 362 0.78 -23.47 -11.78
C THR A 362 2.20 -23.61 -12.31
N GLY A 363 3.16 -23.06 -11.59
CA GLY A 363 4.57 -23.26 -11.86
C GLY A 363 5.40 -22.52 -10.81
N ASN A 364 5.97 -23.26 -9.87
CA ASN A 364 7.42 -23.28 -9.63
C ASN A 364 7.75 -24.13 -8.40
N ASN A 365 8.71 -25.04 -8.59
CA ASN A 365 9.44 -25.68 -7.49
C ASN A 365 10.35 -24.60 -6.87
N LEU A 366 9.87 -23.89 -5.84
CA LEU A 366 10.75 -23.01 -5.08
C LEU A 366 11.80 -23.85 -4.34
N PRO A 367 13.07 -23.41 -4.28
CA PRO A 367 14.10 -24.10 -3.52
C PRO A 367 13.69 -24.17 -2.04
N SER A 368 13.71 -25.37 -1.48
CA SER A 368 13.37 -25.62 -0.07
C SER A 368 14.21 -24.76 0.88
N LEU A 369 13.53 -24.21 1.90
CA LEU A 369 14.02 -23.50 3.10
C LEU A 369 15.53 -23.54 3.34
N ILE A 370 16.21 -22.39 3.22
CA ILE A 370 17.60 -22.30 3.65
C ILE A 370 17.89 -20.97 4.35
N PHE A 371 17.75 -21.01 5.67
CA PHE A 371 18.44 -20.03 6.51
C PHE A 371 19.94 -20.23 6.28
N GLY A 372 20.62 -19.20 5.75
CA GLY A 372 22.06 -19.25 5.49
C GLY A 372 22.51 -19.93 4.19
N SER A 373 21.64 -20.14 3.18
CA SER A 373 22.15 -20.47 1.83
C SER A 373 22.57 -19.26 1.04
N ASP A 374 23.49 -19.49 0.11
CA ASP A 374 23.83 -18.57 -0.98
C ASP A 374 22.73 -18.42 -2.05
N LYS A 375 21.61 -19.15 -1.94
CA LYS A 375 20.52 -19.15 -2.95
C LYS A 375 19.58 -17.95 -2.84
N ALA A 376 19.45 -17.35 -1.66
CA ALA A 376 18.65 -16.14 -1.45
C ALA A 376 19.58 -14.97 -1.13
N LYS A 377 19.67 -13.99 -2.04
CA LYS A 377 20.58 -12.84 -1.90
C LYS A 377 19.94 -11.66 -1.19
N THR A 378 18.61 -11.59 -1.19
CA THR A 378 17.85 -10.51 -0.55
C THR A 378 16.88 -11.06 0.51
N PHE A 379 16.56 -10.23 1.50
CA PHE A 379 15.56 -10.57 2.52
C PHE A 379 14.20 -10.93 1.91
N GLN A 380 13.77 -10.20 0.88
CA GLN A 380 12.51 -10.46 0.17
C GLN A 380 12.49 -11.84 -0.53
N GLN A 381 13.58 -12.21 -1.20
CA GLN A 381 13.70 -13.54 -1.82
C GLN A 381 13.68 -14.66 -0.78
N TRP A 382 14.37 -14.46 0.34
CA TRP A 382 14.36 -15.39 1.46
C TRP A 382 12.95 -15.54 2.04
N LEU A 383 12.28 -14.42 2.35
CA LEU A 383 10.95 -14.39 2.93
C LEU A 383 9.92 -15.08 2.02
N THR A 384 9.93 -14.75 0.73
CA THR A 384 9.03 -15.36 -0.26
C THR A 384 9.22 -16.88 -0.35
N SER A 385 10.48 -17.34 -0.40
CA SER A 385 10.79 -18.77 -0.45
C SER A 385 10.38 -19.51 0.83
N TRP A 386 10.56 -18.85 1.98
CA TRP A 386 10.15 -19.36 3.28
C TRP A 386 8.64 -19.47 3.40
N GLU A 387 7.89 -18.43 3.02
CA GLU A 387 6.43 -18.41 3.02
C GLU A 387 5.84 -19.49 2.11
N CYS A 388 6.32 -19.61 0.86
CA CYS A 388 5.87 -20.67 -0.05
C CYS A 388 6.11 -22.07 0.53
N SER A 389 7.30 -22.32 1.09
CA SER A 389 7.61 -23.62 1.70
C SER A 389 6.70 -23.93 2.88
N LEU A 390 6.30 -22.91 3.65
CA LEU A 390 5.39 -23.12 4.76
C LEU A 390 3.97 -23.37 4.31
N VAL A 391 3.48 -22.67 3.28
CA VAL A 391 2.19 -22.96 2.65
C VAL A 391 2.15 -24.43 2.16
N ASP A 392 3.24 -24.91 1.57
CA ASP A 392 3.36 -26.32 1.14
C ASP A 392 3.35 -27.31 2.32
N LEU A 393 3.97 -26.95 3.46
CA LEU A 393 3.98 -27.76 4.68
C LEU A 393 2.62 -27.76 5.41
N LEU A 394 1.77 -26.78 5.13
CA LEU A 394 0.51 -26.53 5.80
C LEU A 394 -0.67 -27.33 5.21
N GLN A 395 -0.43 -28.43 4.46
CA GLN A 395 -1.49 -29.21 3.80
C GLN A 395 -2.63 -29.62 4.76
N GLY A 396 -3.76 -28.89 4.68
CA GLY A 396 -5.00 -29.06 5.44
C GLY A 396 -5.97 -27.89 5.19
N GLU A 397 -7.28 -28.14 5.28
CA GLU A 397 -8.36 -27.21 4.86
C GLU A 397 -8.43 -25.86 5.59
N ARG A 398 -7.67 -25.63 6.67
CA ARG A 398 -7.66 -24.36 7.44
C ARG A 398 -6.32 -24.11 8.12
N ALA A 399 -5.26 -24.02 7.34
CA ALA A 399 -3.93 -23.82 7.87
C ALA A 399 -3.54 -22.34 7.91
N SER A 400 -4.21 -21.59 8.77
CA SER A 400 -3.87 -20.22 9.12
C SER A 400 -3.07 -20.22 10.42
N GLN A 401 -1.79 -19.87 10.35
CA GLN A 401 -1.10 -19.01 11.31
C GLN A 401 0.40 -19.03 11.00
N LEU A 402 0.83 -18.04 10.23
CA LEU A 402 2.21 -17.64 10.17
C LEU A 402 2.33 -16.27 10.76
N ALA A 403 3.12 -16.18 11.82
CA ALA A 403 3.62 -14.90 12.22
C ALA A 403 4.91 -15.04 13.04
N VAL A 404 5.75 -14.05 12.82
CA VAL A 404 6.94 -13.66 13.57
C VAL A 404 6.74 -13.92 15.08
N LEU A 405 7.79 -14.39 15.74
CA LEU A 405 7.84 -14.76 17.18
C LEU A 405 7.09 -13.80 18.12
N ASP A 406 7.14 -12.50 17.82
CA ASP A 406 6.45 -11.44 18.56
C ASP A 406 4.92 -11.53 18.45
N TYR A 407 4.39 -11.83 17.26
CA TYR A 407 2.96 -12.05 17.07
C TYR A 407 2.48 -13.31 17.79
N LEU A 408 3.23 -14.42 17.75
CA LEU A 408 2.89 -15.63 18.50
C LEU A 408 2.87 -15.36 20.01
N SER A 409 3.81 -14.56 20.50
CA SER A 409 3.89 -14.17 21.92
C SER A 409 2.69 -13.31 22.33
N LYS A 410 2.35 -12.29 21.53
CA LYS A 410 1.19 -11.43 21.75
C LYS A 410 -0.15 -12.18 21.56
N CYS A 411 -0.24 -13.10 20.61
CA CYS A 411 -1.38 -14.01 20.40
C CYS A 411 -1.60 -14.91 21.62
N ALA A 412 -0.53 -15.53 22.13
CA ALA A 412 -0.60 -16.32 23.35
C ALA A 412 -1.05 -15.47 24.56
N GLN A 413 -0.58 -14.22 24.67
CA GLN A 413 -0.97 -13.31 25.73
C GLN A 413 -2.46 -12.92 25.64
N LYS A 414 -2.94 -12.49 24.48
CA LYS A 414 -4.37 -12.16 24.26
C LYS A 414 -5.26 -13.38 24.51
N LYS A 415 -4.88 -14.56 24.02
CA LYS A 415 -5.63 -15.80 24.23
C LYS A 415 -5.67 -16.20 25.71
N ARG A 416 -4.56 -16.05 26.43
CA ARG A 416 -4.51 -16.25 27.89
C ARG A 416 -5.42 -15.29 28.65
N GLN A 417 -5.49 -14.02 28.23
CA GLN A 417 -6.39 -13.02 28.81
C GLN A 417 -7.86 -13.36 28.54
N ALA A 418 -8.21 -13.77 27.31
CA ALA A 418 -9.56 -14.19 26.98
C ALA A 418 -9.99 -15.44 27.76
N GLU A 419 -9.12 -16.45 27.87
CA GLU A 419 -9.38 -17.68 28.63
C GLU A 419 -9.45 -17.45 30.15
N SER A 420 -8.83 -16.38 30.68
CA SER A 420 -8.87 -16.04 32.10
C SER A 420 -10.09 -15.19 32.49
N GLN A 421 -10.54 -14.29 31.62
CA GLN A 421 -11.73 -13.46 31.84
C GLN A 421 -13.02 -14.28 31.95
N GLY A 422 -13.08 -15.45 31.30
CA GLY A 422 -14.22 -16.38 31.39
C GLY A 422 -14.33 -17.17 32.72
N LYS A 423 -13.33 -17.12 33.61
CA LYS A 423 -13.29 -17.92 34.85
C LYS A 423 -13.35 -17.03 36.09
N LYS A 424 -14.56 -16.80 36.62
CA LYS A 424 -14.75 -16.22 37.96
C LYS A 424 -14.51 -17.29 39.04
N GLY A 425 -13.27 -17.44 39.51
CA GLY A 425 -12.95 -18.29 40.66
C GLY A 425 -11.45 -18.50 40.90
N ARG A 426 -11.06 -18.84 42.15
CA ARG A 426 -9.67 -19.16 42.57
C ARG A 426 -9.15 -20.51 42.05
N ALA A 427 -9.64 -20.99 40.90
CA ALA A 427 -9.15 -22.23 40.30
C ALA A 427 -7.85 -21.95 39.52
N ALA A 428 -6.89 -22.88 39.58
CA ALA A 428 -5.65 -22.77 38.81
C ALA A 428 -5.96 -22.65 37.31
N PHE A 429 -5.28 -21.74 36.61
CA PHE A 429 -5.46 -21.53 35.19
C PHE A 429 -4.97 -22.75 34.41
N ILE A 430 -5.89 -23.45 33.75
CA ILE A 430 -5.58 -24.53 32.81
C ILE A 430 -5.76 -23.96 31.39
N PRO A 431 -4.67 -23.82 30.61
CA PRO A 431 -4.74 -23.34 29.23
C PRO A 431 -5.40 -24.35 28.30
N SER A 432 -6.02 -23.86 27.23
CA SER A 432 -6.47 -24.74 26.13
C SER A 432 -5.31 -25.49 25.47
N THR A 433 -5.60 -26.62 24.82
CA THR A 433 -4.59 -27.42 24.09
C THR A 433 -3.83 -26.59 23.05
N GLN A 434 -4.54 -25.70 22.35
CA GLN A 434 -3.94 -24.78 21.37
C GLN A 434 -3.01 -23.75 22.04
N LEU A 435 -3.43 -23.14 23.15
CA LEU A 435 -2.58 -22.19 23.89
C LEU A 435 -1.34 -22.90 24.46
N HIS A 436 -1.50 -24.12 24.97
CA HIS A 436 -0.39 -24.93 25.46
C HIS A 436 0.62 -25.27 24.36
N GLN A 437 0.16 -25.62 23.16
CA GLN A 437 1.03 -25.87 22.00
C GLN A 437 1.85 -24.63 21.63
N VAL A 438 1.22 -23.44 21.54
CA VAL A 438 1.92 -22.18 21.23
C VAL A 438 2.93 -21.82 22.32
N MET A 439 2.55 -21.93 23.60
CA MET A 439 3.47 -21.67 24.72
C MET A 439 4.65 -22.64 24.71
N SER A 440 4.41 -23.93 24.47
CA SER A 440 5.47 -24.94 24.39
C SER A 440 6.42 -24.71 23.22
N PHE A 441 5.92 -24.19 22.10
CA PHE A 441 6.74 -23.81 20.95
C PHE A 441 7.63 -22.60 21.28
N LEU A 442 7.06 -21.55 21.89
CA LEU A 442 7.81 -20.37 22.32
C LEU A 442 8.91 -20.69 23.35
N GLU A 443 8.73 -21.74 24.16
CA GLU A 443 9.75 -22.20 25.10
C GLU A 443 10.93 -22.91 24.44
N LYS A 444 10.76 -23.47 23.24
CA LYS A 444 11.84 -24.11 22.47
C LYS A 444 12.81 -23.10 21.86
N ILE A 445 12.41 -21.83 21.75
CA ILE A 445 13.25 -20.78 21.19
C ILE A 445 14.19 -20.25 22.28
N PRO A 446 15.52 -20.35 22.11
CA PRO A 446 16.47 -19.95 23.16
C PRO A 446 16.45 -18.42 23.37
N ALA A 447 16.19 -18.01 24.62
CA ALA A 447 16.08 -16.59 24.98
C ALA A 447 17.41 -15.84 24.93
N ASP A 448 18.52 -16.55 25.14
CA ASP A 448 19.89 -16.07 24.96
C ASP A 448 20.18 -15.70 23.50
N ILE A 449 19.77 -16.56 22.56
CA ILE A 449 19.93 -16.30 21.13
C ILE A 449 19.09 -15.09 20.72
N LEU A 450 17.83 -15.00 21.18
CA LEU A 450 16.98 -13.85 20.90
C LEU A 450 17.53 -12.55 21.50
N ALA A 451 18.05 -12.58 22.73
CA ALA A 451 18.70 -11.43 23.35
C ALA A 451 19.91 -10.94 22.54
N HIS A 452 20.77 -11.87 22.14
CA HIS A 452 21.98 -11.56 21.36
C HIS A 452 21.66 -11.03 19.96
N ILE A 453 20.70 -11.64 19.27
CA ILE A 453 20.24 -11.18 17.94
C ILE A 453 19.58 -9.81 18.07
N SER A 454 18.71 -9.61 19.06
CA SER A 454 18.03 -8.33 19.30
C SER A 454 19.04 -7.22 19.58
N TYR A 455 20.05 -7.49 20.40
CA TYR A 455 21.15 -6.56 20.68
C TYR A 455 21.94 -6.20 19.42
N LYS A 456 22.29 -7.21 18.59
CA LYS A 456 22.96 -6.99 17.31
C LYS A 456 22.11 -6.23 16.29
N SER A 457 20.78 -6.31 16.39
CA SER A 457 19.84 -5.58 15.54
C SER A 457 19.45 -4.19 16.07
N HIS A 458 20.15 -3.68 17.10
CA HIS A 458 19.85 -2.39 17.76
C HIS A 458 18.45 -2.32 18.41
N ALA A 459 17.79 -3.46 18.60
CA ALA A 459 16.52 -3.57 19.31
C ALA A 459 16.76 -3.79 20.82
N TYR A 460 17.23 -2.74 21.50
CA TYR A 460 17.72 -2.83 22.89
C TYR A 460 16.62 -3.17 23.91
N SER A 461 15.41 -2.64 23.74
CA SER A 461 14.28 -2.94 24.65
C SER A 461 13.87 -4.42 24.57
N PRO A 462 13.65 -5.02 23.37
CA PRO A 462 13.48 -6.47 23.24
C PRO A 462 14.66 -7.29 23.77
N ALA A 463 15.90 -6.83 23.55
CA ALA A 463 17.09 -7.51 24.07
C ALA A 463 17.09 -7.59 25.61
N LEU A 464 16.79 -6.47 26.28
CA LEU A 464 16.69 -6.41 27.74
C LEU A 464 15.57 -7.32 28.26
N MET A 465 14.39 -7.30 27.62
CA MET A 465 13.27 -8.18 27.98
C MET A 465 13.67 -9.67 27.93
N HIS A 466 14.40 -10.09 26.90
CA HIS A 466 14.88 -11.47 26.78
C HIS A 466 15.94 -11.83 27.82
N ILE A 467 16.83 -10.90 28.17
CA ILE A 467 17.82 -11.05 29.24
C ILE A 467 17.13 -11.21 30.60
N GLU A 468 16.16 -10.36 30.93
CA GLU A 468 15.39 -10.44 32.17
C GLU A 468 14.63 -11.77 32.29
N ARG A 469 14.08 -12.26 31.18
CA ARG A 469 13.43 -13.58 31.13
C ARG A 469 14.41 -14.72 31.41
N LEU A 470 15.64 -14.62 30.91
CA LEU A 470 16.70 -15.60 31.14
C LEU A 470 17.16 -15.59 32.59
N ILE A 471 17.36 -14.42 33.18
CA ILE A 471 17.70 -14.24 34.59
C ILE A 471 16.59 -14.82 35.48
N SER A 472 15.33 -14.49 35.20
CA SER A 472 14.18 -14.99 35.96
C SER A 472 14.06 -16.52 35.94
N LYS A 473 14.26 -17.15 34.79
CA LYS A 473 14.30 -18.63 34.67
C LYS A 473 15.44 -19.23 35.48
N THR A 474 16.62 -18.61 35.45
CA THR A 474 17.82 -19.08 36.15
C THR A 474 17.65 -18.97 37.67
N ILE A 475 17.07 -17.86 38.15
CA ILE A 475 16.75 -17.66 39.57
C ILE A 475 15.71 -18.69 40.04
N HIS A 476 14.65 -18.91 39.25
CA HIS A 476 13.63 -19.90 39.58
C HIS A 476 14.21 -21.33 39.63
N TYR A 477 15.11 -21.69 38.71
CA TYR A 477 15.78 -22.99 38.71
C TYR A 477 16.66 -23.18 39.96
N LYS A 478 17.45 -22.17 40.33
CA LYS A 478 18.26 -22.19 41.56
C LYS A 478 17.40 -22.28 42.82
N SER A 479 16.31 -21.52 42.91
CA SER A 479 15.37 -21.57 44.04
C SER A 479 14.71 -22.95 44.19
N LYS A 480 14.30 -23.57 43.07
CA LYS A 480 13.67 -24.90 43.07
C LYS A 480 14.65 -26.00 43.50
N ASN A 481 15.90 -25.93 43.05
CA ASN A 481 16.96 -26.85 43.47
C ASN A 481 17.36 -26.68 44.93
N ILE A 482 17.39 -25.44 45.44
CA ILE A 482 17.61 -25.18 46.88
C ILE A 482 16.44 -25.78 47.70
N SER A 483 15.19 -25.59 47.28
CA SER A 483 14.04 -26.17 47.97
C SER A 483 13.96 -27.71 47.91
N ALA A 484 14.54 -28.32 46.87
CA ALA A 484 14.67 -29.77 46.73
C ALA A 484 15.87 -30.33 47.51
N PHE A 485 16.86 -29.50 47.84
CA PHE A 485 18.00 -29.86 48.68
C PHE A 485 17.69 -29.79 50.18
N PHE A 486 16.65 -29.03 50.56
CA PHE A 486 16.14 -28.89 51.93
C PHE A 486 14.88 -29.73 52.23
N ARG A 487 14.49 -30.62 51.31
CA ARG A 487 13.55 -31.73 51.55
C ARG A 487 14.33 -33.04 51.54
#